data_AF-A0A6C0HYT9-F1
#
_entry.id   AF-A0A6C0HYT9-F1
#
_cell.length_a   1.000
_cell.length_b   1.000
_cell.length_c   1.000
_cell.angle_alpha   90.00
_cell.angle_beta   90.00
_cell.angle_gamma   90.00
#
_symmetry.space_group_name_H-M   'P 1'
#
loop_
_entity.id
_entity.type
_entity.pdbx_description
1 polymer ?
#
loop_
_entity_poly.entity_id
_entity_poly.type
_entity_poly.pdbx_seq_one_letter_code
_entity_poly.pdbx_strand_id
1 'polypeptide(L)'
;MSVIYYSNFCDPSKKLLQKVAKTKLSQEIHFICIDQRKRDSKGNTILFVQNEQVMLPPNVTKVPALYQLETKQVLFGDDIYDHLLPREVAINQVATNGNGDPDPFSIFGMSRLSDAYSYWDQSVEDLSAKGHGGTRQMHKFAALEEQCQIVTPKEDHIPDKVGSNDFEKYKAERDALVKPITRI
;
A
#
# COMPACT_ATOMS: atom_id res chain seq x y z
N MET A 1 -27.76 4.87 2.78
CA MET A 1 -27.73 3.46 3.25
C MET A 1 -27.38 2.56 2.07
N SER A 2 -26.45 1.61 2.23
CA SER A 2 -25.90 0.83 1.11
C SER A 2 -25.98 -0.67 1.37
N VAL A 3 -26.28 -1.44 0.32
CA VAL A 3 -26.41 -2.90 0.37
C VAL A 3 -25.40 -3.51 -0.59
N ILE A 4 -24.58 -4.45 -0.11
CA ILE A 4 -23.65 -5.20 -0.95
C ILE A 4 -24.23 -6.58 -1.24
N TYR A 5 -24.39 -6.86 -2.53
CA TYR A 5 -24.69 -8.20 -3.04
C TYR A 5 -23.39 -8.93 -3.33
N TYR A 6 -23.25 -10.12 -2.74
CA TYR A 6 -22.05 -10.96 -2.89
C TYR A 6 -22.41 -12.43 -3.13
N SER A 7 -21.44 -13.20 -3.60
CA SER A 7 -21.53 -14.66 -3.79
C SER A 7 -20.30 -15.33 -3.20
N ASN A 8 -20.47 -16.48 -2.54
CA ASN A 8 -19.33 -17.22 -1.97
C ASN A 8 -18.51 -17.96 -3.04
N PHE A 9 -19.03 -18.10 -4.26
CA PHE A 9 -18.35 -18.74 -5.37
C PHE A 9 -17.54 -17.76 -6.24
N CYS A 10 -17.54 -16.48 -5.86
CA CYS A 10 -16.86 -15.42 -6.61
C CYS A 10 -15.64 -14.89 -5.83
N ASP A 11 -14.45 -15.06 -6.40
CA ASP A 11 -13.20 -14.58 -5.77
C ASP A 11 -13.14 -13.05 -5.59
N PRO A 12 -13.55 -12.20 -6.56
CA PRO A 12 -13.61 -10.76 -6.33
C PRO A 12 -14.54 -10.37 -5.17
N SER A 13 -15.65 -11.09 -4.97
CA SER A 13 -16.53 -10.87 -3.82
C SER A 13 -15.85 -11.19 -2.50
N LYS A 14 -15.11 -12.30 -2.41
CA LYS A 14 -14.34 -12.66 -1.20
C LYS A 14 -13.29 -11.60 -0.87
N LYS A 15 -12.55 -11.12 -1.88
CA LYS A 15 -11.56 -10.04 -1.70
C LYS A 15 -12.20 -8.77 -1.18
N LEU A 16 -13.35 -8.39 -1.74
CA LEU A 16 -14.10 -7.22 -1.30
C LEU A 16 -14.56 -7.36 0.16
N LEU A 17 -15.14 -8.50 0.54
CA LEU A 17 -15.59 -8.77 1.91
C LEU A 17 -14.42 -8.71 2.90
N GLN A 18 -13.28 -9.30 2.57
CA GLN A 18 -12.08 -9.26 3.43
C GLN A 18 -11.56 -7.83 3.63
N LYS A 19 -11.65 -6.98 2.61
CA LYS A 19 -11.24 -5.58 2.71
C LYS A 19 -12.21 -4.80 3.60
N VAL A 20 -13.51 -4.90 3.33
CA VAL A 20 -14.54 -4.17 4.09
C VAL A 20 -14.60 -4.65 5.55
N ALA A 21 -14.38 -5.93 5.83
CA ALA A 21 -14.35 -6.47 7.19
C ALA A 21 -13.24 -5.89 8.08
N LYS A 22 -12.16 -5.37 7.50
CA LYS A 22 -11.07 -4.70 8.24
C LYS A 22 -11.42 -3.25 8.60
N THR A 23 -12.42 -2.68 7.95
CA THR A 23 -12.84 -1.29 8.14
C THR A 23 -14.04 -1.22 9.07
N LYS A 24 -14.22 -0.07 9.72
CA LYS A 24 -15.43 0.18 10.54
C LYS A 24 -16.72 0.31 9.70
N LEU A 25 -16.60 0.36 8.37
CA LEU A 25 -17.74 0.46 7.44
C LEU A 25 -18.63 -0.79 7.44
N SER A 26 -18.16 -1.92 7.96
CA SER A 26 -18.96 -3.16 8.02
C SER A 26 -20.25 -3.01 8.84
N GLN A 27 -20.31 -2.02 9.74
CA GLN A 27 -21.48 -1.75 10.60
C GLN A 27 -22.59 -0.98 9.87
N GLU A 28 -22.24 -0.22 8.83
CA GLU A 28 -23.19 0.65 8.11
C GLU A 28 -23.73 0.00 6.81
N ILE A 29 -23.10 -1.08 6.38
CA ILE A 29 -23.39 -1.76 5.11
C ILE A 29 -24.07 -3.08 5.40
N HIS A 30 -25.19 -3.34 4.70
CA HIS A 30 -25.86 -4.63 4.75
C HIS A 30 -25.32 -5.56 3.67
N PHE A 31 -25.03 -6.81 4.04
CA PHE A 31 -24.50 -7.82 3.13
C PHE A 31 -25.56 -8.87 2.82
N ILE A 32 -25.85 -9.06 1.53
CA ILE A 32 -26.82 -10.05 1.04
C ILE A 32 -26.11 -11.05 0.14
N CYS A 33 -26.20 -12.34 0.51
CA CYS A 33 -25.70 -13.43 -0.30
C CYS A 33 -26.70 -13.80 -1.39
N ILE A 34 -26.25 -13.89 -2.65
CA ILE A 34 -27.11 -14.21 -3.81
C ILE A 34 -27.08 -15.69 -4.23
N ASP A 35 -26.37 -16.54 -3.49
CA ASP A 35 -26.17 -17.96 -3.85
C ASP A 35 -27.50 -18.74 -3.85
N GLN A 36 -28.38 -18.44 -2.89
CA GLN A 36 -29.71 -19.05 -2.80
C GLN A 36 -30.76 -18.19 -3.52
N ARG A 37 -30.83 -18.35 -4.83
CA ARG A 37 -31.80 -17.62 -5.68
C ARG A 37 -32.78 -18.56 -6.38
N LYS A 38 -34.07 -18.18 -6.42
CA LYS A 38 -35.09 -18.83 -7.26
C LYS A 38 -35.66 -17.82 -8.25
N ARG A 39 -36.01 -18.30 -9.44
CA ARG A 39 -36.75 -17.50 -10.42
C ARG A 39 -38.24 -17.72 -10.20
N ASP A 40 -38.98 -16.64 -10.05
CA ASP A 40 -40.43 -16.65 -10.05
C ASP A 40 -40.97 -16.79 -11.49
N SER A 41 -42.22 -17.23 -11.61
CA SER A 41 -43.03 -17.31 -12.83
C SER A 41 -43.01 -16.04 -13.69
N LYS A 42 -42.79 -14.88 -13.07
CA LYS A 42 -42.71 -13.56 -13.71
C LYS A 42 -41.31 -13.19 -14.21
N GLY A 43 -40.33 -14.09 -14.10
CA GLY A 43 -38.94 -13.86 -14.51
C GLY A 43 -38.08 -13.11 -13.48
N ASN A 44 -38.66 -12.70 -12.36
CA ASN A 44 -37.96 -12.02 -11.28
C ASN A 44 -37.14 -13.00 -10.43
N THR A 45 -35.95 -12.59 -9.99
CA THR A 45 -35.09 -13.41 -9.14
C THR A 45 -35.33 -13.07 -7.67
N ILE A 46 -35.78 -14.05 -6.90
CA ILE A 46 -36.02 -13.95 -5.45
C ILE A 46 -34.83 -14.59 -4.73
N LEU A 47 -34.29 -13.88 -3.75
CA LEU A 47 -33.22 -14.35 -2.86
C LEU A 47 -33.83 -14.87 -1.57
N PHE A 48 -33.30 -15.99 -1.07
CA PHE A 48 -33.65 -16.54 0.24
C PHE A 48 -32.54 -16.18 1.24
N VAL A 49 -32.86 -15.28 2.17
CA VAL A 49 -31.93 -14.82 3.20
C VAL A 49 -32.48 -15.23 4.56
N GLN A 50 -31.94 -16.29 5.15
CA GLN A 50 -32.20 -16.68 6.56
C GLN A 50 -33.70 -16.62 6.99
N ASN A 51 -34.61 -17.10 6.12
CA ASN A 51 -36.09 -17.14 6.25
C ASN A 51 -36.87 -15.97 5.63
N GLU A 52 -36.23 -14.92 5.13
CA GLU A 52 -36.89 -13.85 4.38
C GLU A 52 -36.69 -14.00 2.87
N GLN A 53 -37.72 -13.58 2.11
CA GLN A 53 -37.67 -13.52 0.65
C GLN A 53 -37.43 -12.08 0.23
N VAL A 54 -36.24 -11.80 -0.31
CA VAL A 54 -35.86 -10.48 -0.81
C VAL A 54 -35.86 -10.51 -2.34
N MET A 55 -36.56 -9.56 -2.96
CA MET A 55 -36.54 -9.42 -4.41
C MET A 55 -35.22 -8.77 -4.85
N LEU A 56 -34.49 -9.43 -5.77
CA LEU A 56 -33.28 -8.84 -6.35
C LEU A 56 -33.67 -7.75 -7.34
N PRO A 57 -33.13 -6.53 -7.22
CA PRO A 57 -33.34 -5.48 -8.22
C PRO A 57 -32.81 -5.92 -9.60
N PRO A 58 -33.52 -5.64 -10.70
CA PRO A 58 -33.10 -6.04 -12.04
C PRO A 58 -31.78 -5.39 -12.49
N ASN A 59 -31.38 -4.29 -11.84
CA ASN A 59 -30.15 -3.58 -12.13
C ASN A 59 -28.89 -4.38 -11.70
N VAL A 60 -29.03 -5.36 -10.80
CA VAL A 60 -27.92 -6.19 -10.31
C VAL A 60 -27.68 -7.36 -11.28
N THR A 61 -26.84 -7.12 -12.28
CA THR A 61 -26.53 -8.13 -13.33
C THR A 61 -25.29 -8.96 -13.01
N LYS A 62 -24.35 -8.41 -12.24
CA LYS A 62 -23.05 -9.00 -11.89
C LYS A 62 -22.77 -8.86 -10.40
N VAL A 63 -21.82 -9.64 -9.88
CA VAL A 63 -21.44 -9.66 -8.47
C VAL A 63 -19.91 -9.69 -8.38
N PRO A 64 -19.25 -8.93 -7.48
CA PRO A 64 -19.83 -8.08 -6.41
C PRO A 64 -20.50 -6.81 -6.93
N ALA A 65 -21.58 -6.39 -6.26
CA ALA A 65 -22.32 -5.18 -6.59
C ALA A 65 -22.71 -4.41 -5.33
N LEU A 66 -22.52 -3.09 -5.35
CA LEU A 66 -23.00 -2.18 -4.31
C LEU A 66 -24.27 -1.50 -4.81
N TYR A 67 -25.37 -1.69 -4.10
CA TYR A 67 -26.64 -1.04 -4.36
C TYR A 67 -26.85 0.11 -3.38
N GLN A 68 -27.00 1.31 -3.93
CA GLN A 68 -27.30 2.50 -3.14
C GLN A 68 -28.80 2.73 -3.11
N LEU A 69 -29.41 2.72 -1.92
CA LEU A 69 -30.87 2.84 -1.78
C LEU A 69 -31.38 4.23 -2.19
N GLU A 70 -30.58 5.27 -1.94
CA GLU A 70 -30.95 6.67 -2.17
C GLU A 70 -30.99 7.01 -3.66
N THR A 71 -29.95 6.63 -4.41
CA THR A 71 -29.81 6.94 -5.84
C THR A 71 -30.36 5.83 -6.75
N LYS A 72 -30.67 4.65 -6.19
CA LYS A 72 -31.05 3.42 -6.92
C LYS A 72 -30.00 2.97 -7.95
N GLN A 73 -28.76 3.46 -7.81
CA GLN A 73 -27.65 3.10 -8.66
C GLN A 73 -26.98 1.82 -8.16
N VAL A 74 -26.43 1.06 -9.10
CA VAL A 74 -25.61 -0.12 -8.81
C VAL A 74 -24.19 0.17 -9.28
N LEU A 75 -23.23 0.06 -8.36
CA LEU A 75 -21.81 0.13 -8.65
C LEU A 75 -21.22 -1.27 -8.74
N PHE A 76 -20.25 -1.46 -9.62
CA PHE A 76 -19.60 -2.75 -9.88
C PHE A 76 -18.08 -2.60 -9.88
N GLY A 77 -17.37 -3.69 -9.60
CA GLY A 77 -15.91 -3.72 -9.74
C GLY A 77 -15.21 -2.65 -8.89
N ASP A 78 -14.33 -1.89 -9.52
CA ASP A 78 -13.47 -0.91 -8.85
C ASP A 78 -14.24 0.33 -8.36
N ASP A 79 -15.34 0.69 -9.03
CA ASP A 79 -16.22 1.80 -8.63
C ASP A 79 -16.76 1.63 -7.20
N ILE A 80 -16.89 0.37 -6.74
CA ILE A 80 -17.29 0.07 -5.36
C ILE A 80 -16.24 0.58 -4.38
N TYR A 81 -14.95 0.40 -4.69
CA TYR A 81 -13.87 0.86 -3.83
C TYR A 81 -13.80 2.39 -3.82
N ASP A 82 -13.93 3.03 -4.98
CA ASP A 82 -13.89 4.48 -5.10
C ASP A 82 -15.00 5.16 -4.30
N HIS A 83 -16.19 4.55 -4.26
CA HIS A 83 -17.29 5.04 -3.43
C HIS A 83 -17.04 4.83 -1.92
N LEU A 84 -16.36 3.75 -1.51
CA LEU A 84 -16.13 3.42 -0.10
C LEU A 84 -14.95 4.19 0.51
N LEU A 85 -13.91 4.47 -0.29
CA LEU A 85 -12.70 5.19 0.12
C LEU A 85 -12.94 6.52 0.87
N PRO A 86 -13.73 7.48 0.35
CA PRO A 86 -13.91 8.77 1.02
C PRO A 86 -14.57 8.61 2.40
N ARG A 87 -15.44 7.60 2.54
CA ARG A 87 -16.12 7.31 3.81
C ARG A 87 -15.18 6.66 4.81
N GLU A 88 -14.31 5.77 4.35
CA GLU A 88 -13.25 5.18 5.17
C GLU A 88 -12.29 6.26 5.71
N VAL A 89 -11.86 7.17 4.84
CA VAL A 89 -10.99 8.30 5.23
C VAL A 89 -11.66 9.18 6.28
N ALA A 90 -12.93 9.52 6.11
CA ALA A 90 -13.67 10.33 7.08
C ALA A 90 -13.74 9.65 8.46
N ILE A 91 -14.03 8.35 8.52
CA ILE A 91 -14.09 7.60 9.79
C ILE A 91 -12.72 7.54 10.45
N ASN A 92 -11.67 7.29 9.65
CA ASN A 92 -10.30 7.23 10.17
C ASN A 92 -9.83 8.60 10.66
N GLN A 93 -10.15 9.69 9.97
CA GLN A 93 -9.79 11.04 10.37
C GLN A 93 -10.44 11.45 11.71
N VAL A 94 -11.70 11.05 11.93
CA VAL A 94 -12.36 11.23 13.23
C VAL A 94 -11.69 10.37 14.30
N ALA A 95 -11.38 9.11 13.99
CA ALA A 95 -10.73 8.21 14.94
C ALA A 95 -9.31 8.65 15.33
N THR A 96 -8.60 9.33 14.43
CA THR A 96 -7.24 9.85 14.67
C THR A 96 -7.23 11.30 15.16
N ASN A 97 -8.39 11.93 15.37
CA ASN A 97 -8.49 13.38 15.65
C ASN A 97 -7.72 14.25 14.64
N GLY A 98 -7.70 13.86 13.36
CA GLY A 98 -6.94 14.55 12.32
C GLY A 98 -5.45 14.19 12.27
N ASN A 99 -4.96 13.32 13.16
CA ASN A 99 -3.57 12.88 13.23
C ASN A 99 -3.35 11.63 12.36
N GLY A 100 -3.72 11.72 11.09
CA GLY A 100 -3.78 10.60 10.13
C GLY A 100 -2.42 10.01 9.76
N ASP A 101 -1.35 10.79 9.92
CA ASP A 101 0.04 10.39 9.71
C ASP A 101 0.89 10.79 10.92
N PRO A 102 1.99 10.08 11.22
CA PRO A 102 2.92 10.48 12.26
C PRO A 102 3.52 11.84 11.93
N ASP A 103 3.15 12.86 12.71
CA ASP A 103 3.69 14.22 12.55
C ASP A 103 5.21 14.21 12.85
N PRO A 104 6.06 14.61 11.88
CA PRO A 104 7.51 14.62 12.04
C PRO A 104 7.99 15.55 13.16
N PHE A 105 7.15 16.49 13.62
CA PHE A 105 7.43 17.40 14.73
C PHE A 105 6.60 17.11 15.98
N SER A 106 5.95 15.94 16.05
CA SER A 106 5.18 15.52 17.23
C SER A 106 6.12 15.25 18.42
N ILE A 107 6.31 16.28 19.26
CA ILE A 107 7.07 16.21 20.52
C ILE A 107 6.47 15.15 21.45
N PHE A 108 5.15 14.95 21.39
CA PHE A 108 4.42 14.00 22.23
C PHE A 108 4.37 12.57 21.68
N GLY A 109 4.54 12.35 20.37
CA GLY A 109 4.41 11.02 19.73
C GLY A 109 5.73 10.25 19.60
N MET A 110 6.86 10.96 19.54
CA MET A 110 8.20 10.36 19.37
C MET A 110 9.08 10.38 20.62
N SER A 111 8.53 10.77 21.78
CA SER A 111 9.30 10.83 23.03
C SER A 111 9.08 9.60 23.91
N ARG A 112 9.77 8.50 23.58
CA ARG A 112 10.34 7.63 24.63
C ARG A 112 11.79 8.05 24.86
N LEU A 113 11.99 9.34 25.09
CA LEU A 113 13.23 9.92 25.58
C LEU A 113 12.94 10.34 27.02
N SER A 114 12.77 9.36 27.88
CA SER A 114 12.56 9.62 29.30
C SER A 114 13.79 9.14 30.05
N ASP A 115 14.40 10.07 30.76
CA ASP A 115 15.42 9.84 31.77
C ASP A 115 14.86 9.13 33.02
N ALA A 116 13.54 8.97 33.13
CA ALA A 116 12.88 8.28 34.25
C ALA A 116 12.97 6.75 34.17
N TYR A 117 13.38 6.18 33.03
CA TYR A 117 13.50 4.74 32.85
C TYR A 117 14.87 4.36 32.29
N SER A 118 15.54 3.43 32.97
CA SER A 118 16.83 2.87 32.62
C SER A 118 16.68 1.45 32.10
N TYR A 119 17.55 1.05 31.16
CA TYR A 119 17.59 -0.36 30.74
C TYR A 119 18.20 -1.22 31.86
N TRP A 120 17.76 -2.46 31.96
CA TRP A 120 18.22 -3.40 33.00
C TRP A 120 19.73 -3.69 32.92
N ASP A 121 20.33 -3.54 31.74
CA ASP A 121 21.74 -3.80 31.45
C ASP A 121 22.63 -2.54 31.53
N GLN A 122 22.12 -1.40 32.01
CA GLN A 122 22.92 -0.19 32.18
C GLN A 122 23.83 -0.28 33.41
N SER A 123 25.10 0.09 33.22
CA SER A 123 26.07 0.21 34.32
C SER A 123 25.89 1.52 35.09
N VAL A 124 26.43 1.59 36.30
CA VAL A 124 26.40 2.81 37.14
C VAL A 124 27.16 3.96 36.47
N GLU A 125 28.20 3.65 35.69
CA GLU A 125 28.97 4.64 34.91
C GLU A 125 28.14 5.21 33.76
N ASP A 126 27.33 4.37 33.10
CA ASP A 126 26.42 4.81 32.03
C ASP A 126 25.27 5.68 32.56
N LEU A 127 24.88 5.49 33.83
CA LEU A 127 23.88 6.30 34.55
C LEU A 127 24.43 7.62 35.09
N SER A 128 25.74 7.84 35.01
CA SER A 128 26.38 9.09 35.42
C SER A 128 26.03 10.24 34.47
N ALA A 129 26.12 11.48 34.96
CA ALA A 129 25.94 12.69 34.13
C ALA A 129 26.96 12.81 32.99
N LYS A 130 28.09 12.08 33.06
CA LYS A 130 29.12 11.98 32.00
C LYS A 130 29.02 10.67 31.20
N GLY A 131 28.07 9.81 31.55
CA GLY A 131 27.84 8.51 30.93
C GLY A 131 27.00 8.62 29.66
N HIS A 132 27.00 7.55 28.86
CA HIS A 132 26.29 7.50 27.58
C HIS A 132 24.97 6.70 27.69
N GLY A 133 24.43 6.50 28.89
CA GLY A 133 23.20 5.73 29.09
C GLY A 133 21.97 6.30 28.38
N GLY A 134 21.87 7.63 28.29
CA GLY A 134 20.77 8.32 27.60
C GLY A 134 20.80 8.16 26.09
N THR A 135 21.99 8.07 25.48
CA THR A 135 22.13 7.92 24.01
C THR A 135 21.76 6.52 23.53
N ARG A 136 21.68 5.52 24.42
CA ARG A 136 21.13 4.19 24.06
C ARG A 136 19.68 4.25 23.60
N GLN A 137 18.91 5.25 24.03
CA GLN A 137 17.52 5.45 23.57
C GLN A 137 17.46 6.01 22.12
N MET A 138 18.60 6.38 21.53
CA MET A 138 18.71 6.98 20.18
C MET A 138 18.78 5.95 19.04
N HIS A 139 18.08 4.81 19.12
CA HIS A 139 18.12 3.76 18.08
C HIS A 139 17.76 4.23 16.64
N LYS A 140 17.19 5.42 16.49
CA LYS A 140 16.82 6.03 15.20
C LYS A 140 17.49 7.39 14.94
N PHE A 141 18.40 7.82 15.80
CA PHE A 141 19.07 9.12 15.71
C PHE A 141 20.58 8.93 15.72
N ALA A 142 21.31 9.79 15.02
CA ALA A 142 22.77 9.80 15.02
C ALA A 142 23.28 10.88 15.97
N ALA A 143 24.39 10.61 16.66
CA ALA A 143 25.06 11.65 17.45
C ALA A 143 25.83 12.61 16.52
N LEU A 144 26.00 13.87 16.95
CA LEU A 144 26.66 14.91 16.14
C LEU A 144 28.12 14.54 15.77
N GLU A 145 28.79 13.77 16.61
CA GLU A 145 30.19 13.36 16.44
C GLU A 145 30.34 11.93 15.89
N GLU A 146 29.24 11.28 15.50
CA GLU A 146 29.26 9.88 15.08
C GLU A 146 29.80 9.74 13.64
N GLN A 147 30.99 9.13 13.52
CA GLN A 147 31.59 8.81 12.22
C GLN A 147 31.07 7.48 11.69
N CYS A 148 29.95 7.51 10.97
CA CYS A 148 29.40 6.32 10.32
C CYS A 148 30.13 6.03 8.99
N GLN A 149 30.93 4.96 8.95
CA GLN A 149 31.47 4.42 7.70
C GLN A 149 30.61 3.25 7.22
N ILE A 150 29.95 3.41 6.08
CA ILE A 150 29.25 2.33 5.39
C ILE A 150 30.23 1.52 4.55
N VAL A 151 30.21 0.20 4.70
CA VAL A 151 30.99 -0.70 3.86
C VAL A 151 30.31 -0.78 2.49
N THR A 152 30.83 -0.02 1.53
CA THR A 152 30.41 -0.18 0.13
C THR A 152 31.09 -1.43 -0.47
N PRO A 153 30.40 -2.15 -1.37
CA PRO A 153 31.04 -3.18 -2.18
C PRO A 153 32.26 -2.60 -2.91
N LYS A 154 33.28 -3.43 -3.19
CA LYS A 154 34.43 -3.00 -4.00
C LYS A 154 33.93 -2.54 -5.36
N GLU A 155 34.36 -1.36 -5.77
CA GLU A 155 33.98 -0.77 -7.04
C GLU A 155 34.80 -1.44 -8.16
N ASP A 156 34.26 -2.52 -8.73
CA ASP A 156 34.86 -3.23 -9.88
C ASP A 156 34.58 -2.51 -11.23
N HIS A 157 34.22 -1.23 -11.18
CA HIS A 157 33.86 -0.45 -12.36
C HIS A 157 35.11 -0.14 -13.19
N ILE A 158 35.29 -0.87 -14.30
CA ILE A 158 36.25 -0.54 -15.34
C ILE A 158 35.59 0.51 -16.24
N PRO A 159 36.07 1.77 -16.27
CA PRO A 159 35.48 2.79 -17.11
C PRO A 159 35.68 2.43 -18.58
N ASP A 160 34.58 2.45 -19.35
CA ASP A 160 34.56 2.25 -20.80
C ASP A 160 35.11 3.50 -21.52
N LYS A 161 36.34 3.86 -21.18
CA LYS A 161 37.09 4.96 -21.79
C LYS A 161 38.02 4.37 -22.82
N VAL A 162 37.88 4.85 -24.06
CA VAL A 162 38.78 4.58 -25.18
C VAL A 162 40.22 4.83 -24.71
N GLY A 163 41.05 3.78 -24.68
CA GLY A 163 42.44 3.90 -24.29
C GLY A 163 43.23 4.66 -25.35
N SER A 164 44.37 5.26 -24.99
CA SER A 164 45.21 6.03 -25.91
C SER A 164 45.59 5.26 -27.20
N ASN A 165 45.64 3.92 -27.12
CA ASN A 165 46.05 3.04 -28.22
C ASN A 165 44.87 2.56 -29.10
N ASP A 166 43.64 2.84 -28.72
CA ASP A 166 42.45 2.38 -29.45
C ASP A 166 42.15 3.28 -30.66
N PHE A 167 42.64 4.53 -30.64
CA PHE A 167 42.53 5.44 -31.79
C PHE A 167 43.26 4.91 -33.04
N GLU A 168 44.44 4.31 -32.85
CA GLU A 168 45.21 3.72 -33.96
C GLU A 168 44.52 2.49 -34.55
N LYS A 169 43.86 1.68 -33.70
CA LYS A 169 43.08 0.53 -34.15
C LYS A 169 41.90 0.95 -35.02
N TYR A 170 41.11 1.93 -34.57
CA TYR A 170 39.98 2.44 -35.36
C TYR A 170 40.43 3.09 -36.68
N LYS A 171 41.59 3.75 -36.69
CA LYS A 171 42.17 4.32 -37.91
C LYS A 171 42.57 3.22 -38.89
N ALA A 172 43.21 2.15 -38.42
CA ALA A 172 43.59 1.01 -39.25
C ALA A 172 42.38 0.26 -39.82
N GLU A 173 41.33 0.04 -39.03
CA GLU A 173 40.08 -0.56 -39.50
C GLU A 173 39.40 0.27 -40.58
N ARG A 174 39.34 1.59 -40.39
CA ARG A 174 38.79 2.52 -41.39
C ARG A 174 39.57 2.47 -42.69
N ASP A 175 40.90 2.51 -42.62
CA ASP A 175 41.76 2.54 -43.80
C ASP A 175 41.69 1.21 -44.60
N ALA A 176 41.46 0.08 -43.92
CA ALA A 176 41.23 -1.22 -44.57
C ALA A 176 39.91 -1.28 -45.36
N LEU A 177 38.89 -0.51 -44.95
CA LEU A 177 37.57 -0.50 -45.59
C LEU A 177 37.50 0.41 -46.83
N VAL A 178 38.44 1.35 -46.98
CA VAL A 178 38.47 2.27 -48.11
C VAL A 178 39.27 1.65 -49.27
N LYS A 179 38.58 1.06 -50.25
CA LYS A 179 39.23 0.64 -51.51
C LYS A 179 39.51 1.84 -52.41
N PRO A 180 40.72 1.97 -52.99
CA PRO A 180 41.01 3.07 -53.91
C PRO A 180 40.19 2.91 -55.19
N ILE A 181 39.55 4.01 -55.60
CA ILE A 181 38.80 4.10 -56.86
C ILE A 181 39.80 4.03 -58.01
N THR A 182 39.82 2.92 -58.74
CA THR A 182 40.55 2.79 -60.01
C THR A 182 39.77 3.54 -61.08
N ARG A 183 40.35 4.59 -61.65
CA ARG A 183 39.81 5.25 -62.84
C ARG A 183 40.11 4.37 -64.06
N ILE A 184 39.06 4.01 -64.79
CA ILE A 184 39.11 3.40 -66.14
C ILE A 184 39.46 4.49 -67.15
#